data_AF-A0A9E6MP59-F1
#
_entry.id   AF-A0A9E6MP59-F1
#
_cell.length_a   1.000
_cell.length_b   1.000
_cell.length_c   1.000
_cell.angle_alpha   90.00
_cell.angle_beta   90.00
_cell.angle_gamma   90.00
#
_symmetry.space_group_name_H-M   'P 1'
#
loop_
_entity.id
_entity.type
_entity.pdbx_description
1 polymer ?
#
loop_
_entity_poly.entity_id
_entity_poly.type
_entity_poly.pdbx_seq_one_letter_code
_entity_poly.pdbx_strand_id
1 'polypeptide(L)'
;MRAYDESYLNDAMDTLGEALDYAVADCGQDPDEFFEWFVVSGMAASFGRGNPKFVAGMSGVELAREVQFRILGKRSDVTATQPLDRTPEYWAGWFLAYYQWYRGIPFDEMARYGLVPTMLLERSILHEADASKAVAFADRLMENATESPSRLAFLRKQRGLTQQQLAEAADVSLRMVQLYEQRQNDLSKAAAGVVVRLAHVIGCSAEELLES
;
A
#
# COMPACT_ATOMS: atom_id res chain seq x y z
N MET A 1 1.45 3.97 -16.84
CA MET A 1 2.27 5.14 -16.44
C MET A 1 3.08 4.71 -15.23
N ARG A 2 4.38 5.02 -15.18
CA ARG A 2 5.23 4.71 -14.02
C ARG A 2 5.01 5.73 -12.91
N ALA A 3 5.32 5.38 -11.67
CA ALA A 3 5.13 6.27 -10.53
C ALA A 3 6.03 7.53 -10.58
N TYR A 4 7.28 7.35 -11.00
CA TYR A 4 8.29 8.39 -11.12
C TYR A 4 9.36 8.00 -12.16
N ASP A 5 10.37 8.85 -12.35
CA ASP A 5 11.43 8.64 -13.35
C ASP A 5 12.26 7.37 -13.07
N GLU A 6 12.60 6.62 -14.12
CA GLU A 6 13.37 5.36 -14.01
C GLU A 6 14.77 5.57 -13.42
N SER A 7 15.34 6.77 -13.51
CA SER A 7 16.64 7.09 -12.92
C SER A 7 16.69 6.90 -11.40
N TYR A 8 15.56 7.01 -10.70
CA TYR A 8 15.49 6.76 -9.26
C TYR A 8 15.20 5.31 -8.89
N LEU A 9 14.92 4.46 -9.88
CA LEU A 9 14.33 3.14 -9.63
C LEU A 9 15.27 2.22 -8.85
N ASN A 10 16.54 2.13 -9.26
CA ASN A 10 17.52 1.27 -8.59
C ASN A 10 17.71 1.70 -7.15
N ASP A 11 17.93 2.99 -6.91
CA ASP A 11 18.10 3.54 -5.56
C ASP A 11 16.85 3.30 -4.70
N ALA A 12 15.66 3.45 -5.26
CA ALA A 12 14.41 3.21 -4.55
C ALA A 12 14.28 1.74 -4.12
N MET A 13 14.61 0.83 -5.04
CA MET A 13 14.54 -0.61 -4.80
C MET A 13 15.57 -1.08 -3.78
N ASP A 14 16.79 -0.53 -3.85
CA ASP A 14 17.83 -0.77 -2.84
C ASP A 14 17.41 -0.20 -1.48
N THR A 15 16.89 1.03 -1.45
CA THR A 15 16.46 1.71 -0.21
C THR A 15 15.36 0.92 0.51
N LEU A 16 14.30 0.50 -0.20
CA LEU A 16 13.20 -0.23 0.45
C LEU A 16 13.57 -1.67 0.79
N GLY A 17 14.43 -2.31 -0.02
CA GLY A 17 15.00 -3.62 0.28
C GLY A 17 15.81 -3.60 1.58
N GLU A 18 16.80 -2.70 1.67
CA GLU A 18 17.61 -2.50 2.87
C GLU A 18 16.77 -2.14 4.10
N ALA A 19 15.74 -1.31 3.94
CA ALA A 19 14.87 -0.91 5.04
C ALA A 19 14.12 -2.08 5.64
N LEU A 20 13.55 -2.95 4.79
CA LEU A 20 12.81 -4.13 5.25
C LEU A 20 13.77 -5.16 5.87
N ASP A 21 14.92 -5.40 5.23
CA ASP A 21 15.94 -6.30 5.77
C ASP A 21 16.42 -5.87 7.16
N TYR A 22 16.78 -4.58 7.33
CA TYR A 22 17.18 -4.05 8.63
C TYR A 22 16.07 -4.15 9.69
N ALA A 23 14.82 -3.86 9.31
CA ALA A 23 13.70 -3.93 10.24
C ALA A 23 13.49 -5.37 10.76
N VAL A 24 13.60 -6.36 9.88
CA VAL A 24 13.35 -7.76 10.24
C VAL A 24 14.58 -8.39 10.89
N ALA A 25 15.72 -8.37 10.20
CA ALA A 25 16.92 -9.11 10.60
C ALA A 25 17.61 -8.48 11.82
N ASP A 26 17.74 -7.15 11.85
CA ASP A 26 18.47 -6.47 12.92
C ASP A 26 17.54 -6.03 14.06
N CYS A 27 16.37 -5.47 13.73
CA CYS A 27 15.44 -4.98 14.76
C CYS A 27 14.48 -6.05 15.29
N GLY A 28 14.42 -7.23 14.66
CA GLY A 28 13.52 -8.32 15.06
C GLY A 28 12.03 -7.98 14.88
N GLN A 29 11.72 -7.05 13.99
CA GLN A 29 10.37 -6.58 13.75
C GLN A 29 9.61 -7.52 12.79
N ASP A 30 8.31 -7.65 12.99
CA ASP A 30 7.47 -8.37 12.02
C ASP A 30 7.45 -7.63 10.68
N PRO A 31 7.61 -8.33 9.55
CA PRO A 31 7.77 -7.69 8.24
C PRO A 31 6.50 -6.95 7.78
N ASP A 32 5.30 -7.48 8.07
CA ASP A 32 4.05 -6.82 7.71
C ASP A 32 3.76 -5.65 8.65
N GLU A 33 4.11 -5.76 9.94
CA GLU A 33 4.04 -4.64 10.89
C GLU A 33 4.93 -3.47 10.46
N PHE A 34 6.17 -3.75 10.02
CA PHE A 34 7.04 -2.71 9.47
C PHE A 34 6.43 -2.03 8.25
N PHE A 35 5.84 -2.82 7.36
CA PHE A 35 5.19 -2.29 6.16
C PHE A 35 3.96 -1.44 6.49
N GLU A 36 3.16 -1.84 7.48
CA GLU A 36 2.06 -1.05 8.01
C GLU A 36 2.57 0.28 8.59
N TRP A 37 3.63 0.26 9.39
CA TRP A 37 4.25 1.47 9.94
C TRP A 37 4.78 2.38 8.83
N PHE A 38 5.36 1.82 7.78
CA PHE A 38 5.82 2.57 6.61
C PHE A 38 4.65 3.30 5.92
N VAL A 39 3.49 2.65 5.79
CA VAL A 39 2.26 3.27 5.27
C VAL A 39 1.74 4.35 6.20
N VAL A 40 1.49 4.03 7.47
CA VAL A 40 0.89 4.93 8.47
C VAL A 40 1.76 6.17 8.74
N SER A 41 3.09 6.05 8.64
CA SER A 41 4.03 7.18 8.83
C SER A 41 3.93 8.27 7.75
N GLY A 42 3.17 8.02 6.66
CA GLY A 42 3.06 8.88 5.49
C GLY A 42 4.30 8.87 4.57
N MET A 43 5.31 8.07 4.91
CA MET A 43 6.52 7.93 4.09
C MET A 43 6.25 7.15 2.82
N ALA A 44 5.44 6.08 2.89
CA ALA A 44 5.05 5.30 1.72
C ALA A 44 4.38 6.17 0.63
N ALA A 45 3.50 7.08 1.02
CA ALA A 45 2.86 8.02 0.10
C ALA A 45 3.85 9.00 -0.55
N SER A 46 4.89 9.41 0.19
CA SER A 46 5.93 10.30 -0.34
C SER A 46 6.92 9.56 -1.25
N PHE A 47 7.28 8.33 -0.88
CA PHE A 47 8.10 7.42 -1.66
C PHE A 47 7.43 7.11 -3.00
N GLY A 48 6.15 6.72 -2.98
CA GLY A 48 5.39 6.37 -4.18
C GLY A 48 5.15 7.52 -5.16
N ARG A 49 5.41 8.77 -4.74
CA ARG A 49 5.40 9.97 -5.60
C ARG A 49 6.79 10.34 -6.13
N GLY A 50 7.81 9.54 -5.85
CA GLY A 50 9.19 9.79 -6.30
C GLY A 50 9.88 10.95 -5.59
N ASN A 51 9.55 11.21 -4.31
CA ASN A 51 10.24 12.26 -3.55
C ASN A 51 11.72 11.88 -3.39
N PRO A 52 12.67 12.67 -3.94
CA PRO A 52 14.09 12.32 -3.97
C PRO A 52 14.69 12.02 -2.60
N LYS A 53 14.17 12.64 -1.53
CA LYS A 53 14.59 12.34 -0.16
C LYS A 53 14.43 10.86 0.18
N PHE A 54 13.31 10.26 -0.21
CA PHE A 54 12.96 8.89 0.20
C PHE A 54 13.35 7.84 -0.83
N VAL A 55 13.41 8.19 -2.12
CA VAL A 55 13.76 7.23 -3.18
C VAL A 55 15.25 7.15 -3.49
N ALA A 56 16.06 8.15 -3.11
CA ALA A 56 17.50 8.15 -3.36
C ALA A 56 18.35 8.88 -2.30
N GLY A 57 17.74 9.73 -1.48
CA GLY A 57 18.46 10.58 -0.53
C GLY A 57 18.68 10.00 0.87
N MET A 58 18.06 8.86 1.18
CA MET A 58 18.19 8.16 2.45
C MET A 58 18.62 6.73 2.17
N SER A 59 19.51 6.19 3.00
CA SER A 59 19.75 4.75 3.04
C SER A 59 18.52 3.99 3.54
N GLY A 60 18.43 2.67 3.29
CA GLY A 60 17.30 1.90 3.81
C GLY A 60 17.24 1.86 5.34
N VAL A 61 18.39 1.81 6.00
CA VAL A 61 18.48 1.88 7.47
C VAL A 61 17.94 3.22 8.01
N GLU A 62 18.27 4.33 7.34
CA GLU A 62 17.72 5.65 7.71
C GLU A 62 16.21 5.72 7.46
N LEU A 63 15.72 5.12 6.36
CA LEU A 63 14.29 5.02 6.08
C LEU A 63 13.58 4.27 7.20
N ALA A 64 14.07 3.08 7.58
CA ALA A 64 13.50 2.26 8.63
C ALA A 64 13.49 2.95 9.99
N ARG A 65 14.60 3.60 10.37
CA ARG A 65 14.69 4.38 11.61
C ARG A 65 13.74 5.58 11.63
N GLU A 66 13.55 6.25 10.50
CA GLU A 66 12.59 7.37 10.40
C GLU A 66 11.14 6.87 10.51
N VAL A 67 10.81 5.72 9.90
CA VAL A 67 9.50 5.06 10.08
C VAL A 67 9.26 4.77 11.56
N GLN A 68 10.19 4.08 12.21
CA GLN A 68 10.11 3.75 13.64
C GLN A 68 10.00 5.01 14.51
N PHE A 69 10.76 6.06 14.20
CA PHE A 69 10.70 7.33 14.92
C PHE A 69 9.32 7.99 14.81
N ARG A 70 8.71 7.98 13.62
CA ARG A 70 7.37 8.58 13.40
C ARG A 70 6.26 7.82 14.10
N ILE A 71 6.37 6.50 14.23
CA ILE A 71 5.35 5.66 14.87
C ILE A 71 5.55 5.56 16.39
N LEU A 72 6.77 5.30 16.84
CA LEU A 72 7.09 5.03 18.25
C LEU A 72 7.58 6.25 19.03
N GLY A 73 7.92 7.35 18.34
CA GLY A 73 8.54 8.54 18.94
C GLY A 73 9.98 8.32 19.43
N LYS A 74 10.60 7.19 19.09
CA LYS A 74 11.97 6.82 19.50
C LYS A 74 12.78 6.33 18.31
N ARG A 75 14.05 6.70 18.27
CA ARG A 75 14.99 6.18 17.26
C ARG A 75 15.56 4.85 17.76
N SER A 76 15.64 3.88 16.86
CA SER A 76 16.37 2.64 17.12
C SER A 76 17.87 2.90 17.06
N ASP A 77 18.57 2.44 18.10
CA ASP A 77 20.03 2.47 18.19
C ASP A 77 20.66 1.12 17.78
N VAL A 78 19.86 0.21 17.21
CA VAL A 78 20.34 -1.07 16.71
C VAL A 78 21.34 -0.82 15.57
N THR A 79 22.49 -1.49 15.65
CA THR A 79 23.53 -1.39 14.62
C THR A 79 23.15 -2.25 13.43
N ALA A 80 23.17 -1.67 12.24
CA ALA A 80 22.83 -2.39 11.02
C ALA A 80 23.91 -3.41 10.66
N THR A 81 23.49 -4.64 10.40
CA THR A 81 24.34 -5.63 9.76
C THR A 81 24.42 -5.34 8.27
N GLN A 82 25.59 -5.54 7.65
CA GLN A 82 25.74 -5.48 6.19
C GLN A 82 25.93 -6.90 5.67
N PRO A 83 24.85 -7.63 5.36
CA PRO A 83 24.97 -8.95 4.78
C PRO A 83 25.63 -8.86 3.39
N LEU A 84 26.51 -9.84 3.10
CA LEU A 84 27.18 -9.95 1.81
C LEU A 84 26.22 -10.37 0.68
N ASP A 85 25.17 -11.12 1.04
CA ASP A 85 24.16 -11.63 0.13
C ASP A 85 22.82 -10.90 0.32
N ARG A 86 22.04 -10.81 -0.76
CA ARG A 86 20.67 -10.26 -0.72
C ARG A 86 19.73 -11.26 -0.06
N THR A 87 19.18 -10.90 1.09
CA THR A 87 18.25 -11.72 1.87
C THR A 87 16.87 -11.78 1.20
N PRO A 88 16.02 -12.78 1.55
CA PRO A 88 14.61 -12.79 1.16
C PRO A 88 13.86 -11.50 1.55
N GLU A 89 14.18 -10.94 2.72
CA GLU A 89 13.63 -9.69 3.25
C GLU A 89 14.03 -8.50 2.38
N TYR A 90 15.31 -8.40 2.02
CA TYR A 90 15.77 -7.41 1.06
C TYR A 90 15.03 -7.55 -0.27
N TRP A 91 14.89 -8.78 -0.79
CA TRP A 91 14.19 -9.01 -2.06
C TRP A 91 12.71 -8.61 -1.99
N ALA A 92 12.02 -8.89 -0.88
CA ALA A 92 10.63 -8.51 -0.70
C ALA A 92 10.47 -6.97 -0.75
N GLY A 93 11.31 -6.22 -0.05
CA GLY A 93 11.29 -4.75 -0.06
C GLY A 93 11.64 -4.18 -1.43
N TRP A 94 12.65 -4.75 -2.07
CA TRP A 94 13.07 -4.42 -3.43
C TRP A 94 11.94 -4.62 -4.44
N PHE A 95 11.24 -5.76 -4.36
CA PHE A 95 10.14 -6.06 -5.27
C PHE A 95 8.92 -5.16 -5.02
N LEU A 96 8.60 -4.84 -3.77
CA LEU A 96 7.51 -3.91 -3.44
C LEU A 96 7.76 -2.52 -4.05
N ALA A 97 8.99 -1.99 -3.95
CA ALA A 97 9.36 -0.73 -4.59
C ALA A 97 9.25 -0.81 -6.11
N TYR A 98 9.76 -1.90 -6.71
CA TYR A 98 9.66 -2.12 -8.15
C TYR A 98 8.21 -2.18 -8.63
N TYR A 99 7.36 -2.94 -7.94
CA TYR A 99 5.96 -3.13 -8.32
C TYR A 99 5.17 -1.82 -8.19
N GLN A 100 5.38 -1.09 -7.10
CA GLN A 100 4.84 0.26 -6.88
C GLN A 100 5.20 1.18 -8.05
N TRP A 101 6.47 1.23 -8.44
CA TRP A 101 6.92 2.04 -9.56
C TRP A 101 6.34 1.57 -10.91
N TYR A 102 6.37 0.24 -11.13
CA TYR A 102 5.96 -0.39 -12.37
C TYR A 102 4.47 -0.16 -12.64
N ARG A 103 3.61 -0.35 -11.64
CA ARG A 103 2.16 -0.19 -11.77
C ARG A 103 1.65 1.20 -11.40
N GLY A 104 2.41 1.99 -10.66
CA GLY A 104 1.96 3.28 -10.13
C GLY A 104 0.87 3.15 -9.06
N ILE A 105 0.75 1.97 -8.42
CA ILE A 105 -0.24 1.72 -7.37
C ILE A 105 0.34 2.15 -6.03
N PRO A 106 -0.41 2.88 -5.17
CA PRO A 106 0.04 3.24 -3.82
C PRO A 106 0.29 2.03 -2.91
N PHE A 107 1.25 2.14 -1.98
CA PHE A 107 1.59 1.03 -1.07
C PHE A 107 0.46 0.66 -0.10
N ASP A 108 -0.35 1.62 0.35
CA ASP A 108 -1.58 1.40 1.12
C ASP A 108 -2.58 0.55 0.35
N GLU A 109 -2.74 0.80 -0.95
CA GLU A 109 -3.60 0.00 -1.80
C GLU A 109 -3.01 -1.41 -2.04
N MET A 110 -1.70 -1.54 -2.18
CA MET A 110 -1.02 -2.86 -2.23
C MET A 110 -1.25 -3.67 -0.94
N ALA A 111 -1.05 -3.04 0.22
CA ALA A 111 -1.26 -3.65 1.54
C ALA A 111 -2.72 -4.13 1.72
N ARG A 112 -3.68 -3.26 1.37
CA ARG A 112 -5.12 -3.56 1.41
C ARG A 112 -5.50 -4.81 0.61
N TYR A 113 -4.79 -5.07 -0.48
CA TYR A 113 -5.05 -6.22 -1.35
C TYR A 113 -4.15 -7.43 -1.05
N GLY A 114 -3.41 -7.40 0.06
CA GLY A 114 -2.61 -8.51 0.54
C GLY A 114 -1.24 -8.63 -0.13
N LEU A 115 -0.83 -7.64 -0.93
CA LEU A 115 0.53 -7.56 -1.44
C LEU A 115 1.43 -6.92 -0.37
N VAL A 116 1.79 -7.74 0.61
CA VAL A 116 2.58 -7.40 1.79
C VAL A 116 3.86 -8.24 1.85
N PRO A 117 4.87 -7.85 2.65
CA PRO A 117 6.11 -8.62 2.80
C PRO A 117 5.96 -10.12 3.06
N THR A 118 5.13 -10.55 4.02
CA THR A 118 4.98 -11.98 4.36
C THR A 118 4.51 -12.78 3.14
N MET A 119 3.59 -12.24 2.34
CA MET A 119 3.10 -12.89 1.12
C MET A 119 4.23 -13.16 0.10
N LEU A 120 5.24 -12.29 0.06
CA LEU A 120 6.41 -12.44 -0.80
C LEU A 120 7.44 -13.40 -0.20
N LEU A 121 7.69 -13.31 1.11
CA LEU A 121 8.62 -14.16 1.86
C LEU A 121 8.22 -15.64 1.83
N GLU A 122 6.92 -15.93 1.92
CA GLU A 122 6.37 -17.29 1.80
C GLU A 122 6.50 -17.88 0.39
N ARG A 123 6.99 -17.12 -0.59
CA ARG A 123 7.07 -17.51 -2.01
C ARG A 123 8.52 -17.55 -2.48
N SER A 124 9.30 -18.42 -1.85
CA SER A 124 10.73 -18.65 -2.10
C SER A 124 11.12 -19.09 -3.54
N ILE A 125 10.20 -19.14 -4.49
CA ILE A 125 10.52 -19.43 -5.91
C ILE A 125 10.59 -18.13 -6.71
N LEU A 126 10.01 -17.05 -6.18
CA LEU A 126 9.93 -15.77 -6.86
C LEU A 126 11.24 -14.97 -6.77
N HIS A 127 12.03 -15.16 -5.71
CA HIS A 127 13.33 -14.46 -5.57
C HIS A 127 14.41 -14.97 -6.52
N GLU A 128 14.31 -16.21 -6.99
CA GLU A 128 15.23 -16.81 -7.97
C GLU A 128 14.71 -16.68 -9.42
N ALA A 129 13.49 -16.16 -9.57
CA ALA A 129 12.80 -16.07 -10.84
C ALA A 129 12.95 -14.68 -11.47
N ASP A 130 12.73 -14.62 -12.78
CA ASP A 130 12.62 -13.35 -13.49
C ASP A 130 11.51 -12.47 -12.89
N ALA A 131 11.79 -11.17 -12.75
CA ALA A 131 10.88 -10.20 -12.14
C ALA A 131 9.49 -10.19 -12.79
N SER A 132 9.35 -10.56 -14.07
CA SER A 132 8.06 -10.68 -14.75
C SER A 132 7.12 -11.71 -14.10
N LYS A 133 7.65 -12.80 -13.51
CA LYS A 133 6.84 -13.79 -12.80
C LYS A 133 6.32 -13.26 -11.48
N ALA A 134 7.14 -12.50 -10.76
CA ALA A 134 6.73 -11.83 -9.52
C ALA A 134 5.67 -10.75 -9.83
N VAL A 135 5.84 -9.98 -10.90
CA VAL A 135 4.82 -9.04 -11.39
C VAL A 135 3.51 -9.76 -11.72
N ALA A 136 3.55 -10.86 -12.48
CA ALA A 136 2.34 -11.61 -12.82
C ALA A 136 1.63 -12.20 -11.59
N PHE A 137 2.39 -12.61 -10.57
CA PHE A 137 1.84 -13.03 -9.29
C PHE A 137 1.13 -11.87 -8.58
N ALA A 138 1.83 -10.73 -8.41
CA ALA A 138 1.28 -9.54 -7.80
C ALA A 138 0.03 -9.05 -8.54
N ASP A 139 0.05 -9.05 -9.88
CA ASP A 139 -1.10 -8.69 -10.70
C ASP A 139 -2.32 -9.54 -10.42
N ARG A 140 -2.16 -10.86 -10.34
CA ARG A 140 -3.26 -11.77 -9.98
C ARG A 140 -3.79 -11.50 -8.58
N LEU A 141 -2.90 -11.19 -7.64
CA LEU A 141 -3.30 -10.85 -6.28
C LEU A 141 -4.13 -9.55 -6.26
N MET A 142 -3.68 -8.54 -7.00
CA MET A 142 -4.37 -7.24 -7.16
C MET A 142 -5.69 -7.38 -7.94
N GLU A 143 -5.75 -8.26 -8.94
CA GLU A 143 -6.96 -8.58 -9.71
C GLU A 143 -7.97 -9.33 -8.85
N ASN A 144 -7.56 -10.36 -8.11
CA ASN A 144 -8.45 -11.11 -7.20
C ASN A 144 -8.98 -10.20 -6.07
N ALA A 145 -8.27 -9.13 -5.73
CA ALA A 145 -8.73 -8.14 -4.77
C ALA A 145 -9.73 -7.10 -5.33
N THR A 146 -9.98 -7.09 -6.65
CA THR A 146 -11.20 -6.47 -7.21
C THR A 146 -12.47 -7.26 -6.92
N GLU A 147 -12.34 -8.53 -6.51
CA GLU A 147 -13.46 -9.31 -5.95
C GLU A 147 -13.72 -8.98 -4.47
N SER A 148 -12.76 -8.32 -3.79
CA SER A 148 -12.94 -7.84 -2.42
C SER A 148 -13.79 -6.56 -2.42
N PRO A 149 -14.83 -6.46 -1.58
CA PRO A 149 -15.74 -5.32 -1.58
C PRO A 149 -14.98 -4.02 -1.34
N SER A 150 -15.24 -2.99 -2.15
CA SER A 150 -14.78 -1.61 -1.86
C SER A 150 -15.18 -1.17 -0.46
N ARG A 151 -14.50 -0.16 0.11
CA ARG A 151 -14.86 0.38 1.43
C ARG A 151 -16.33 0.80 1.49
N LEU A 152 -16.83 1.44 0.43
CA LEU A 152 -18.26 1.74 0.26
C LEU A 152 -19.12 0.48 0.35
N ALA A 153 -18.79 -0.58 -0.41
CA ALA A 153 -19.54 -1.84 -0.40
C ALA A 153 -19.45 -2.57 0.94
N PHE A 154 -18.30 -2.53 1.59
CA PHE A 154 -18.03 -3.14 2.89
C PHE A 154 -18.88 -2.47 3.98
N LEU A 155 -18.75 -1.15 4.13
CA LEU A 155 -19.49 -0.37 5.13
C LEU A 155 -21.00 -0.45 4.88
N ARG A 156 -21.44 -0.35 3.62
CA ARG A 156 -22.86 -0.53 3.27
C ARG A 156 -23.39 -1.89 3.72
N LYS A 157 -22.68 -2.98 3.43
CA LYS A 157 -23.07 -4.33 3.85
C LYS A 157 -23.06 -4.50 5.37
N GLN A 158 -22.09 -3.90 6.06
CA GLN A 158 -22.03 -3.90 7.53
C GLN A 158 -23.24 -3.22 8.16
N ARG A 159 -23.81 -2.21 7.48
CA ARG A 159 -25.08 -1.55 7.87
C ARG A 159 -26.35 -2.27 7.39
N GLY A 160 -26.21 -3.41 6.72
CA GLY A 160 -27.35 -4.19 6.21
C GLY A 160 -28.09 -3.54 5.04
N LEU A 161 -27.48 -2.55 4.37
CA LEU A 161 -28.11 -1.81 3.27
C LEU A 161 -27.89 -2.51 1.93
N THR A 162 -28.90 -2.53 1.06
CA THR A 162 -28.73 -2.87 -0.36
C THR A 162 -28.18 -1.67 -1.15
N GLN A 163 -27.62 -1.89 -2.34
CA GLN A 163 -27.16 -0.79 -3.20
C GLN A 163 -28.30 0.18 -3.54
N GLN A 164 -29.51 -0.34 -3.74
CA GLN A 164 -30.70 0.46 -4.01
C GLN A 164 -31.10 1.31 -2.81
N GLN A 165 -31.12 0.72 -1.59
CA GLN A 165 -31.43 1.45 -0.36
C GLN A 165 -30.43 2.58 -0.09
N LEU A 166 -29.14 2.33 -0.29
CA LEU A 166 -28.12 3.37 -0.18
C LEU A 166 -28.32 4.48 -1.22
N ALA A 167 -28.61 4.12 -2.47
CA ALA A 167 -28.82 5.07 -3.56
C ALA A 167 -30.02 5.99 -3.29
N GLU A 168 -31.15 5.42 -2.89
CA GLU A 168 -32.38 6.16 -2.55
C GLU A 168 -32.16 7.07 -1.34
N ALA A 169 -31.54 6.57 -0.26
CA ALA A 169 -31.32 7.35 0.96
C ALA A 169 -30.28 8.46 0.78
N ALA A 170 -29.27 8.26 -0.07
CA ALA A 170 -28.22 9.25 -0.33
C ALA A 170 -28.56 10.20 -1.49
N ASP A 171 -29.75 10.11 -2.09
CA ASP A 171 -30.18 10.88 -3.26
C ASP A 171 -29.12 10.84 -4.40
N VAL A 172 -28.81 9.61 -4.82
CA VAL A 172 -27.92 9.30 -5.96
C VAL A 172 -28.51 8.15 -6.78
N SER A 173 -28.06 8.00 -8.03
CA SER A 173 -28.52 6.87 -8.84
C SER A 173 -27.92 5.54 -8.37
N LEU A 174 -28.67 4.44 -8.49
CA LEU A 174 -28.15 3.08 -8.28
C LEU A 174 -26.88 2.82 -9.11
N ARG A 175 -26.86 3.32 -10.35
CA ARG A 175 -25.70 3.18 -11.24
C ARG A 175 -24.46 3.85 -10.66
N MET A 176 -24.59 5.01 -10.01
CA MET A 176 -23.46 5.67 -9.34
C MET A 176 -22.92 4.82 -8.20
N VAL A 177 -23.78 4.29 -7.33
CA VAL A 177 -23.36 3.39 -6.24
C VAL A 177 -22.63 2.17 -6.80
N GLN A 178 -23.16 1.55 -7.85
CA GLN A 178 -22.50 0.42 -8.52
C GLN A 178 -21.13 0.79 -9.08
N LEU A 179 -21.01 1.94 -9.76
CA LEU A 179 -19.76 2.41 -10.35
C LEU A 179 -18.69 2.68 -9.28
N TYR A 180 -19.07 3.27 -8.16
CA TYR A 180 -18.17 3.47 -7.02
C TYR A 180 -17.78 2.12 -6.38
N GLU A 181 -18.74 1.22 -6.18
CA GLU A 181 -18.47 -0.06 -5.54
C GLU A 181 -17.60 -0.98 -6.38
N GLN A 182 -17.76 -0.91 -7.71
CA GLN A 182 -16.96 -1.64 -8.71
C GLN A 182 -15.66 -0.90 -9.06
N ARG A 183 -15.34 0.21 -8.39
CA ARG A 183 -14.15 1.05 -8.62
C ARG A 183 -14.00 1.55 -10.07
N GLN A 184 -15.09 1.57 -10.85
CA GLN A 184 -15.12 2.15 -12.19
C GLN A 184 -15.13 3.69 -12.12
N ASN A 185 -15.68 4.24 -11.03
CA ASN A 185 -15.55 5.65 -10.69
C ASN A 185 -14.86 5.80 -9.34
N ASP A 186 -13.95 6.77 -9.28
CA ASP A 186 -13.23 7.15 -8.08
C ASP A 186 -14.13 8.00 -7.17
N LEU A 187 -14.46 7.48 -5.98
CA LEU A 187 -15.31 8.17 -5.02
C LEU A 187 -14.64 9.45 -4.47
N SER A 188 -13.31 9.48 -4.38
CA SER A 188 -12.55 10.66 -3.91
C SER A 188 -12.65 11.84 -4.88
N LYS A 189 -12.98 11.57 -6.15
CA LYS A 189 -13.18 12.57 -7.21
C LYS A 189 -14.65 12.94 -7.42
N ALA A 190 -15.57 12.34 -6.66
CA ALA A 190 -16.97 12.71 -6.70
C ALA A 190 -17.17 14.13 -6.16
N ALA A 191 -18.28 14.77 -6.55
CA ALA A 191 -18.67 16.03 -5.93
C ALA A 191 -18.79 15.84 -4.41
N ALA A 192 -18.22 16.76 -3.61
CA ALA A 192 -18.17 16.62 -2.14
C ALA A 192 -19.54 16.34 -1.52
N GLY A 193 -20.62 16.93 -2.07
CA GLY A 193 -21.98 16.67 -1.62
C GLY A 193 -22.43 15.23 -1.78
N VAL A 194 -21.94 14.49 -2.79
CA VAL A 194 -22.23 13.05 -2.97
C VAL A 194 -21.54 12.24 -1.88
N VAL A 195 -20.26 12.50 -1.62
CA VAL A 195 -19.49 11.79 -0.60
C VAL A 195 -20.11 11.99 0.79
N VAL A 196 -20.45 13.23 1.14
CA VAL A 196 -21.06 13.57 2.44
C VAL A 196 -22.40 12.87 2.62
N ARG A 197 -23.26 12.81 1.58
CA ARG A 197 -24.55 12.11 1.68
C ARG A 197 -24.37 10.60 1.84
N LEU A 198 -23.45 9.99 1.10
CA LEU A 198 -23.14 8.57 1.25
C LEU A 198 -22.61 8.25 2.66
N ALA A 199 -21.66 9.06 3.15
CA ALA A 199 -21.08 8.89 4.48
C ALA A 199 -22.13 9.02 5.59
N HIS A 200 -23.02 10.01 5.47
CA HIS A 200 -24.13 10.23 6.41
C HIS A 200 -25.09 9.03 6.47
N VAL A 201 -25.50 8.48 5.33
CA VAL A 201 -26.40 7.30 5.29
C VAL A 201 -25.73 6.06 5.86
N ILE A 202 -24.43 5.90 5.63
CA ILE A 202 -23.64 4.78 6.15
C ILE A 202 -23.33 4.96 7.65
N GLY A 203 -23.40 6.18 8.17
CA GLY A 203 -23.04 6.49 9.55
C GLY A 203 -21.53 6.37 9.78
N CYS A 204 -20.74 6.95 8.88
CA CYS A 204 -19.28 7.09 8.96
C CYS A 204 -18.88 8.53 8.62
N SER A 205 -17.63 8.91 8.89
CA SER A 205 -17.13 10.21 8.42
C SER A 205 -16.81 10.17 6.92
N ALA A 206 -16.73 11.34 6.27
CA ALA A 206 -16.36 11.41 4.86
C ALA A 206 -14.90 10.94 4.67
N GLU A 207 -14.04 11.22 5.65
CA GLU A 207 -12.66 10.75 5.72
C GLU A 207 -12.63 9.22 5.81
N GLU A 208 -13.37 8.62 6.74
CA GLU A 208 -13.44 7.16 6.91
C GLU A 208 -13.96 6.46 5.65
N LEU A 209 -14.88 7.10 4.91
CA LEU A 209 -15.40 6.57 3.65
C LEU A 209 -14.37 6.64 2.50
N LEU A 210 -13.49 7.64 2.54
CA LEU A 210 -12.47 7.90 1.52
C LEU A 210 -11.10 7.30 1.88
N GLU A 211 -10.90 6.84 3.12
CA GLU A 211 -9.67 6.21 3.57
C GLU A 211 -9.31 5.01 2.70
N SER A 212 -8.09 5.08 2.16
CA SER A 212 -7.39 4.04 1.40
C SER A 212 -6.54 3.18 2.35
#